data_AF-A0A1A3P347-F1
#
_entry.id   AF-A0A1A3P347-F1
#
_cell.length_a   1.000
_cell.length_b   1.000
_cell.length_c   1.000
_cell.angle_alpha   90.00
_cell.angle_beta   90.00
_cell.angle_gamma   90.00
#
_symmetry.space_group_name_H-M   'P 1'
#
loop_
_entity.id
_entity.type
_entity.pdbx_description
1 polymer ?
#
loop_
_entity_poly.entity_id
_entity_poly.type
_entity_poly.pdbx_seq_one_letter_code
_entity_poly.pdbx_strand_id
1 'polypeptide(L)'
;MCPSDLESEDDVRNEIEAWSTHPALAELVEMFGGKVPAGVGLGARLALLDEFSAVWDYRGRARTGTGRVHSQDAAGAVRWLIPRLDLPAVRLERIETLAGELGLTRESAPRGTEFDYLLIIGGGRYTNHLRVGYAREVTAGRKVGHIVLAAASRELMDSEQDAVASRAPWARTEFDLLVDAAGEALGLDIGAVQDHARQRVGQPHQGREVWSFPPESNSVGVPITLLETPSPDPDNRRANSADTYTFAAQTLRMHRSRCLLVAGQPVLPYLHFEALRILVLAFEIRLESVAFGVERYNRLGESDEQHPAKILQEVRSAIRSARAVVDQLTLIR
;
A
#
# COMPACT_ATOMS: atom_id res chain seq x y z
N MET A 1 7.72 -0.99 13.31
CA MET A 1 8.70 -0.28 12.47
C MET A 1 8.09 0.98 11.88
N CYS A 2 8.89 2.01 11.63
CA CYS A 2 8.52 3.43 11.65
C CYS A 2 8.90 4.15 10.35
N PRO A 3 8.44 5.40 10.17
CA PRO A 3 9.10 6.35 9.28
C PRO A 3 10.61 6.35 9.48
N SER A 4 11.33 5.99 8.42
CA SER A 4 12.77 6.19 8.24
C SER A 4 12.98 7.35 7.27
N ASP A 5 14.12 8.05 7.36
CA ASP A 5 14.58 8.99 6.33
C ASP A 5 15.85 8.36 5.76
N LEU A 6 15.70 7.62 4.67
CA LEU A 6 16.77 6.79 4.11
C LEU A 6 17.48 7.52 2.98
N GLU A 7 18.80 7.51 3.02
CA GLU A 7 19.65 8.24 2.07
C GLU A 7 20.59 7.32 1.28
N SER A 8 20.82 6.08 1.72
CA SER A 8 21.79 5.16 1.10
C SER A 8 21.33 3.70 1.01
N GLU A 9 22.00 2.92 0.14
CA GLU A 9 21.81 1.47 0.03
C GLU A 9 22.11 0.72 1.34
N ASP A 10 23.08 1.19 2.12
CA ASP A 10 23.42 0.59 3.40
C ASP A 10 22.34 0.87 4.45
N ASP A 11 21.73 2.06 4.43
CA ASP A 11 20.57 2.36 5.30
C ASP A 11 19.39 1.44 4.98
N VAL A 12 19.09 1.27 3.67
CA VAL A 12 18.05 0.34 3.21
C VAL A 12 18.34 -1.08 3.68
N ARG A 13 19.58 -1.55 3.54
CA ARG A 13 19.99 -2.90 3.98
C ARG A 13 19.85 -3.06 5.49
N ASN A 14 20.29 -2.07 6.27
CA ASN A 14 20.24 -2.08 7.72
C ASN A 14 18.81 -2.08 8.24
N GLU A 15 17.90 -1.33 7.61
CA GLU A 15 16.48 -1.36 7.97
C GLU A 15 15.85 -2.73 7.73
N ILE A 16 16.12 -3.36 6.58
CA ILE A 16 15.60 -4.70 6.27
C ILE A 16 16.22 -5.76 7.20
N GLU A 17 17.50 -5.63 7.55
CA GLU A 17 18.17 -6.48 8.54
C GLU A 17 17.49 -6.35 9.90
N ALA A 18 17.25 -5.13 10.38
CA ALA A 18 16.54 -4.87 11.64
C ALA A 18 15.10 -5.41 11.64
N TRP A 19 14.37 -5.26 10.54
CA TRP A 19 13.01 -5.78 10.41
C TRP A 19 12.98 -7.31 10.41
N SER A 20 13.83 -7.94 9.59
CA SER A 20 13.87 -9.40 9.43
C SER A 20 14.45 -10.15 10.64
N THR A 21 15.19 -9.47 11.51
CA THR A 21 15.69 -10.03 12.78
C THR A 21 14.80 -9.69 13.98
N HIS A 22 13.72 -8.94 13.79
CA HIS A 22 12.89 -8.50 14.90
C HIS A 22 12.31 -9.72 15.66
N PRO A 23 12.44 -9.80 17.01
CA PRO A 23 12.00 -10.95 17.79
C PRO A 23 10.54 -11.34 17.56
N ALA A 24 9.67 -10.35 17.38
CA ALA A 24 8.27 -10.60 17.09
C ALA A 24 8.02 -11.37 15.77
N LEU A 25 8.86 -11.18 14.75
CA LEU A 25 8.77 -11.95 13.51
C LEU A 25 9.19 -13.41 13.74
N ALA A 26 10.27 -13.62 14.48
CA ALA A 26 10.73 -14.96 14.84
C ALA A 26 9.66 -15.72 15.64
N GLU A 27 9.02 -15.08 16.61
CA GLU A 27 7.95 -15.69 17.40
C GLU A 27 6.71 -16.00 16.54
N LEU A 28 6.30 -15.10 15.64
CA LEU A 28 5.22 -15.39 14.68
C LEU A 28 5.56 -16.61 13.83
N VAL A 29 6.80 -16.74 13.36
CA VAL A 29 7.25 -17.90 12.57
C VAL A 29 7.16 -19.18 13.41
N GLU A 30 7.64 -19.16 14.66
CA GLU A 30 7.60 -20.30 15.58
C GLU A 30 6.17 -20.74 15.94
N MET A 31 5.25 -19.79 16.15
CA MET A 31 3.83 -20.07 16.42
C MET A 31 3.15 -20.92 15.33
N PHE A 32 3.66 -20.85 14.10
CA PHE A 32 3.17 -21.58 12.93
C PHE A 32 4.12 -22.72 12.51
N GLY A 33 5.02 -23.15 13.40
CA GLY A 33 5.89 -24.31 13.21
C GLY A 33 7.15 -24.07 12.38
N GLY A 34 7.45 -22.81 12.04
CA GLY A 34 8.67 -22.44 11.35
C GLY A 34 9.84 -22.24 12.31
N LYS A 35 11.03 -22.04 11.73
CA LYS A 35 12.24 -21.66 12.46
C LYS A 35 13.13 -20.83 11.56
N VAL A 36 13.62 -19.71 12.08
CA VAL A 36 14.66 -18.91 11.41
C VAL A 36 16.02 -19.28 12.02
N PRO A 37 16.93 -19.95 11.30
CA PRO A 37 18.23 -20.29 11.84
C PRO A 37 19.03 -19.03 12.22
N ALA A 38 19.75 -19.09 13.34
CA ALA A 38 20.65 -18.02 13.74
C ALA A 38 21.89 -17.98 12.81
N GLY A 39 22.48 -16.80 12.64
CA GLY A 39 23.75 -16.63 11.93
C GLY A 39 23.69 -16.75 10.40
N VAL A 40 22.50 -16.90 9.81
CA VAL A 40 22.32 -16.82 8.34
C VAL A 40 22.34 -15.36 7.87
N GLY A 41 22.97 -15.11 6.72
CA GLY A 41 23.01 -13.79 6.10
C GLY A 41 21.63 -13.35 5.60
N LEU A 42 21.46 -12.04 5.41
CA LEU A 42 20.18 -11.39 5.11
C LEU A 42 19.40 -12.05 3.95
N GLY A 43 20.04 -12.24 2.80
CA GLY A 43 19.38 -12.83 1.62
C GLY A 43 18.89 -14.26 1.87
N ALA A 44 19.71 -15.09 2.52
CA ALA A 44 19.33 -16.46 2.90
C ALA A 44 18.17 -16.46 3.91
N ARG A 45 18.20 -15.54 4.88
CA ARG A 45 17.11 -15.37 5.86
C ARG A 45 15.79 -15.03 5.19
N LEU A 46 15.78 -14.04 4.30
CA LEU A 46 14.58 -13.61 3.58
C LEU A 46 14.06 -14.70 2.64
N ALA A 47 14.94 -15.48 2.02
CA ALA A 47 14.54 -16.63 1.21
C ALA A 47 13.83 -17.71 2.06
N LEU A 48 14.38 -18.05 3.23
CA LEU A 48 13.76 -19.00 4.17
C LEU A 48 12.42 -18.48 4.71
N LEU A 49 12.37 -17.19 5.06
CA LEU A 49 11.15 -16.53 5.52
C LEU A 49 10.07 -16.52 4.43
N ASP A 50 10.43 -16.23 3.18
CA ASP A 50 9.50 -16.22 2.05
C ASP A 50 8.93 -17.62 1.79
N GLU A 51 9.79 -18.65 1.76
CA GLU A 51 9.36 -20.04 1.63
C GLU A 51 8.39 -20.43 2.76
N PHE A 52 8.77 -20.17 4.01
CA PHE A 52 7.91 -20.42 5.16
C PHE A 52 6.58 -19.67 5.08
N SER A 53 6.60 -18.40 4.66
CA SER A 53 5.44 -17.52 4.65
C SER A 53 4.27 -18.03 3.79
N ALA A 54 4.48 -19.03 2.95
CA ALA A 54 3.41 -19.75 2.25
C ALA A 54 2.30 -20.27 3.19
N VAL A 55 2.62 -20.53 4.47
CA VAL A 55 1.61 -20.89 5.49
C VAL A 55 0.60 -19.76 5.77
N TRP A 56 0.93 -18.52 5.40
CA TRP A 56 0.08 -17.33 5.50
C TRP A 56 -0.44 -16.85 4.13
N ASP A 57 -0.30 -17.63 3.06
CA ASP A 57 -0.84 -17.27 1.73
C ASP A 57 -2.34 -17.57 1.61
N TYR A 58 -3.15 -16.87 2.42
CA TYR A 58 -4.60 -17.03 2.41
C TYR A 58 -5.21 -16.60 1.08
N ARG A 59 -4.67 -15.55 0.45
CA ARG A 59 -5.08 -15.10 -0.90
C ARG A 59 -4.74 -16.14 -1.96
N GLY A 60 -3.58 -16.80 -1.88
CA GLY A 60 -3.22 -17.89 -2.78
C GLY A 60 -4.18 -19.07 -2.69
N ARG A 61 -4.54 -19.49 -1.47
CA ARG A 61 -5.51 -20.57 -1.23
C ARG A 61 -6.91 -20.27 -1.78
N ALA A 62 -7.34 -19.01 -1.74
CA ALA A 62 -8.61 -18.60 -2.36
C ALA A 62 -8.61 -18.86 -3.88
N ARG A 63 -7.47 -18.66 -4.57
CA ARG A 63 -7.36 -18.88 -6.02
C ARG A 63 -7.37 -20.35 -6.41
N THR A 64 -6.83 -21.26 -5.59
CA THR A 64 -6.65 -22.68 -5.96
C THR A 64 -7.96 -23.45 -6.18
N GLY A 65 -9.10 -22.94 -5.71
CA GLY A 65 -10.42 -23.51 -5.96
C GLY A 65 -11.10 -23.03 -7.25
N THR A 66 -10.45 -22.15 -7.99
CA THR A 66 -10.96 -21.54 -9.22
C THR A 66 -9.93 -21.75 -10.32
N GLY A 67 -10.37 -21.89 -11.58
CA GLY A 67 -9.48 -22.24 -12.71
C GLY A 67 -8.36 -21.21 -12.98
N ARG A 68 -7.83 -21.20 -14.20
CA ARG A 68 -6.81 -20.19 -14.56
C ARG A 68 -7.43 -18.80 -14.49
N VAL A 69 -7.01 -17.97 -13.55
CA VAL A 69 -7.58 -16.63 -13.34
C VAL A 69 -6.62 -15.56 -13.84
N HIS A 70 -7.15 -14.63 -14.64
CA HIS A 70 -6.39 -13.55 -15.30
C HIS A 70 -6.12 -12.34 -14.39
N SER A 71 -6.55 -12.36 -13.12
CA SER A 71 -6.36 -11.26 -12.18
C SER A 71 -5.96 -11.77 -10.79
N GLN A 72 -5.05 -11.03 -10.15
CA GLN A 72 -4.48 -11.36 -8.84
C GLN A 72 -5.50 -11.31 -7.69
N ASP A 73 -6.58 -10.56 -7.92
CA ASP A 73 -7.66 -10.27 -6.97
C ASP A 73 -8.93 -11.10 -7.26
N ALA A 74 -8.95 -11.83 -8.37
CA ALA A 74 -10.09 -12.62 -8.74
C ALA A 74 -10.30 -13.83 -7.80
N ALA A 75 -11.49 -14.43 -7.88
CA ALA A 75 -11.90 -15.58 -7.07
C ALA A 75 -11.83 -15.34 -5.54
N GLY A 76 -12.06 -14.11 -5.10
CA GLY A 76 -12.02 -13.78 -3.68
C GLY A 76 -10.61 -13.66 -3.10
N ALA A 77 -9.58 -13.64 -3.94
CA ALA A 77 -8.19 -13.43 -3.53
C ALA A 77 -7.87 -11.97 -3.15
N VAL A 78 -8.88 -11.20 -2.73
CA VAL A 78 -8.75 -9.85 -2.20
C VAL A 78 -8.60 -9.88 -0.69
N ARG A 79 -7.89 -8.88 -0.17
CA ARG A 79 -7.57 -8.79 1.27
C ARG A 79 -8.81 -8.82 2.16
N TRP A 80 -9.88 -8.12 1.80
CA TRP A 80 -11.07 -8.01 2.67
C TRP A 80 -11.92 -9.28 2.73
N LEU A 81 -11.73 -10.24 1.81
CA LEU A 81 -12.43 -11.53 1.80
C LEU A 81 -11.62 -12.67 2.44
N ILE A 82 -10.45 -12.38 3.00
CA ILE A 82 -9.67 -13.40 3.75
C ILE A 82 -10.51 -13.85 4.96
N PRO A 83 -10.75 -15.17 5.13
CA PRO A 83 -11.51 -15.67 6.27
C PRO A 83 -10.75 -15.50 7.59
N ARG A 84 -11.50 -15.43 8.69
CA ARG A 84 -10.92 -15.44 10.04
C ARG A 84 -10.23 -16.78 10.33
N LEU A 85 -9.21 -16.73 11.19
CA LEU A 85 -8.56 -17.94 11.68
C LEU A 85 -9.45 -18.61 12.72
N ASP A 86 -9.55 -19.93 12.64
CA ASP A 86 -10.09 -20.78 13.69
C ASP A 86 -8.96 -21.12 14.68
N LEU A 87 -8.68 -20.20 15.60
CA LEU A 87 -7.67 -20.33 16.64
C LEU A 87 -8.23 -19.85 17.98
N PRO A 88 -7.72 -20.37 19.12
CA PRO A 88 -8.06 -19.85 20.43
C PRO A 88 -7.80 -18.34 20.53
N ALA A 89 -8.68 -17.59 21.22
CA ALA A 89 -8.60 -16.14 21.35
C ALA A 89 -7.23 -15.63 21.82
N VAL A 90 -6.61 -16.32 22.78
CA VAL A 90 -5.26 -15.99 23.27
C VAL A 90 -4.18 -16.04 22.17
N ARG A 91 -4.33 -16.95 21.18
CA ARG A 91 -3.40 -17.01 20.04
C ARG A 91 -3.66 -15.86 19.05
N LEU A 92 -4.93 -15.51 18.84
CA LEU A 92 -5.31 -14.38 17.99
C LEU A 92 -4.77 -13.06 18.55
N GLU A 93 -4.97 -12.81 19.85
CA GLU A 93 -4.44 -11.64 20.56
C GLU A 93 -2.90 -11.58 20.52
N ARG A 94 -2.24 -12.74 20.64
CA ARG A 94 -0.78 -12.81 20.52
C ARG A 94 -0.30 -12.43 19.11
N ILE A 95 -1.00 -12.87 18.07
CA ILE A 95 -0.69 -12.47 16.68
C ILE A 95 -0.80 -10.95 16.52
N GLU A 96 -1.87 -10.34 17.03
CA GLU A 96 -2.09 -8.89 16.94
C GLU A 96 -1.02 -8.10 17.72
N THR A 97 -0.63 -8.59 18.88
CA THR A 97 0.43 -8.00 19.71
C THR A 97 1.76 -8.01 18.96
N LEU A 98 2.19 -9.17 18.46
CA LEU A 98 3.45 -9.33 17.72
C LEU A 98 3.45 -8.52 16.42
N ALA A 99 2.32 -8.49 15.71
CA ALA A 99 2.16 -7.65 14.54
C ALA A 99 2.25 -6.15 14.89
N GLY A 100 1.73 -5.74 16.05
CA GLY A 100 1.88 -4.38 16.56
C GLY A 100 3.33 -4.00 16.83
N GLU A 101 4.12 -4.90 17.41
CA GLU A 101 5.56 -4.71 17.62
C GLU A 101 6.32 -4.59 16.28
N LEU A 102 5.93 -5.37 15.27
CA LEU A 102 6.45 -5.24 13.91
C LEU A 102 6.00 -3.94 13.20
N GLY A 103 5.03 -3.21 13.77
CA GLY A 103 4.48 -1.97 13.22
C GLY A 103 3.45 -2.18 12.12
N LEU A 104 2.66 -3.25 12.20
CA LEU A 104 1.56 -3.54 11.27
C LEU A 104 0.18 -3.12 11.80
N THR A 105 0.06 -2.58 13.01
CA THR A 105 -1.28 -2.28 13.57
C THR A 105 -1.48 -0.81 13.92
N ARG A 106 -0.49 -0.19 14.56
CA ARG A 106 -0.62 1.17 15.10
C ARG A 106 -0.39 2.24 14.04
N GLU A 107 -1.09 3.36 14.23
CA GLU A 107 -0.83 4.60 13.52
C GLU A 107 0.62 5.07 13.74
N SER A 108 1.22 5.66 12.71
CA SER A 108 2.57 6.22 12.73
C SER A 108 2.56 7.66 12.26
N ALA A 109 3.23 8.57 12.98
CA ALA A 109 3.29 9.98 12.63
C ALA A 109 4.60 10.36 11.94
N PRO A 110 4.59 11.34 11.01
CA PRO A 110 5.82 11.75 10.35
C PRO A 110 6.75 12.51 11.30
N ARG A 111 8.04 12.18 11.25
CA ARG A 111 9.17 12.86 11.91
C ARG A 111 9.56 14.12 11.16
N GLY A 112 9.56 14.09 9.82
CA GLY A 112 9.85 15.25 8.99
C GLY A 112 8.76 16.33 9.07
N THR A 113 9.18 17.58 8.87
CA THR A 113 8.30 18.76 8.81
C THR A 113 8.21 19.37 7.42
N GLU A 114 9.05 18.92 6.49
CA GLU A 114 9.16 19.47 5.14
C GLU A 114 9.31 18.32 4.12
N PHE A 115 8.44 18.32 3.11
CA PHE A 115 8.44 17.34 2.02
C PHE A 115 8.17 18.04 0.70
N ASP A 116 8.90 17.66 -0.35
CA ASP A 116 8.62 18.15 -1.70
C ASP A 116 7.33 17.52 -2.23
N TYR A 117 7.14 16.23 -1.93
CA TYR A 117 5.97 15.47 -2.35
C TYR A 117 5.34 14.73 -1.17
N LEU A 118 4.01 14.70 -1.15
CA LEU A 118 3.24 13.72 -0.40
C LEU A 118 2.57 12.77 -1.38
N LEU A 119 2.87 11.49 -1.29
CA LEU A 119 2.36 10.46 -2.20
C LEU A 119 1.32 9.58 -1.50
N ILE A 120 0.11 9.59 -2.01
CA ILE A 120 -0.98 8.69 -1.60
C ILE A 120 -1.23 7.68 -2.71
N ILE A 121 -1.22 6.40 -2.37
CA ILE A 121 -1.59 5.35 -3.31
C ILE A 121 -3.03 4.85 -3.12
N GLY A 122 -3.64 4.44 -4.22
CA GLY A 122 -4.96 3.83 -4.26
C GLY A 122 -5.03 2.49 -3.52
N GLY A 123 -6.24 2.16 -3.07
CA GLY A 123 -6.58 0.88 -2.48
C GLY A 123 -8.06 0.58 -2.66
N GLY A 124 -8.46 -0.65 -2.33
CA GLY A 124 -9.85 -1.07 -2.47
C GLY A 124 -10.77 -0.59 -1.36
N ARG A 125 -12.07 -0.70 -1.65
CA ARG A 125 -13.16 -0.34 -0.74
C ARG A 125 -13.00 1.08 -0.17
N TYR A 126 -13.24 1.24 1.13
CA TYR A 126 -13.21 2.52 1.85
C TYR A 126 -11.80 3.08 2.09
N THR A 127 -10.76 2.35 1.69
CA THR A 127 -9.36 2.68 2.01
C THR A 127 -8.94 4.03 1.42
N ASN A 128 -9.44 4.40 0.24
CA ASN A 128 -9.08 5.67 -0.40
C ASN A 128 -9.49 6.87 0.47
N HIS A 129 -10.74 6.93 0.97
CA HIS A 129 -11.17 8.01 1.86
C HIS A 129 -10.33 8.07 3.15
N LEU A 130 -10.00 6.92 3.74
CA LEU A 130 -9.16 6.88 4.93
C LEU A 130 -7.75 7.40 4.65
N ARG A 131 -7.13 7.01 3.54
CA ARG A 131 -5.78 7.46 3.17
C ARG A 131 -5.73 8.94 2.85
N VAL A 132 -6.70 9.47 2.09
CA VAL A 132 -6.71 10.89 1.74
C VAL A 132 -7.08 11.76 2.95
N GLY A 133 -8.03 11.32 3.77
CA GLY A 133 -8.33 11.99 5.04
C GLY A 133 -7.11 12.04 5.95
N TYR A 134 -6.42 10.91 6.11
CA TYR A 134 -5.18 10.86 6.89
C TYR A 134 -4.06 11.70 6.28
N ALA A 135 -3.93 11.74 4.95
CA ALA A 135 -3.00 12.62 4.27
C ALA A 135 -3.24 14.10 4.63
N ARG A 136 -4.50 14.53 4.63
CA ARG A 136 -4.86 15.89 5.09
C ARG A 136 -4.46 16.13 6.55
N GLU A 137 -4.73 15.17 7.44
CA GLU A 137 -4.30 15.27 8.85
C GLU A 137 -2.78 15.45 8.98
N VAL A 138 -1.98 14.65 8.25
CA VAL A 138 -0.51 14.76 8.34
C VAL A 138 0.05 15.98 7.65
N THR A 139 -0.62 16.53 6.62
CA THR A 139 -0.22 17.81 6.01
C THR A 139 -0.39 19.00 6.96
N ALA A 140 -1.32 18.92 7.91
CA ALA A 140 -1.58 20.03 8.82
C ALA A 140 -0.32 20.37 9.63
N GLY A 141 0.13 21.63 9.52
CA GLY A 141 1.32 22.12 10.22
C GLY A 141 2.66 21.69 9.60
N ARG A 142 2.67 21.10 8.40
CA ARG A 142 3.91 20.74 7.67
C ARG A 142 4.01 21.50 6.36
N LYS A 143 5.23 21.70 5.86
CA LYS A 143 5.46 22.25 4.53
C LYS A 143 5.45 21.11 3.53
N VAL A 144 4.48 21.13 2.62
CA VAL A 144 4.35 20.15 1.54
C VAL A 144 4.34 20.90 0.21
N GLY A 145 5.24 20.53 -0.70
CA GLY A 145 5.36 21.15 -2.02
C GLY A 145 4.27 20.73 -3.00
N HIS A 146 3.88 19.46 -3.01
CA HIS A 146 2.91 18.89 -3.94
C HIS A 146 2.26 17.63 -3.36
N ILE A 147 0.94 17.48 -3.45
CA ILE A 147 0.25 16.22 -3.12
C ILE A 147 -0.07 15.42 -4.38
N VAL A 148 0.39 14.17 -4.43
CA VAL A 148 0.17 13.25 -5.55
C VAL A 148 -0.69 12.09 -5.08
N LEU A 149 -1.81 11.88 -5.76
CA LEU A 149 -2.72 10.76 -5.52
C LEU A 149 -2.69 9.84 -6.74
N ALA A 150 -2.28 8.59 -6.58
CA ALA A 150 -2.11 7.67 -7.69
C ALA A 150 -2.79 6.33 -7.44
N ALA A 151 -3.65 5.88 -8.34
CA ALA A 151 -4.35 4.60 -8.26
C ALA A 151 -4.21 3.80 -9.55
N ALA A 152 -4.33 2.47 -9.46
CA ALA A 152 -4.38 1.63 -10.64
C ALA A 152 -5.68 1.83 -11.43
N SER A 153 -5.62 1.73 -12.77
CA SER A 153 -6.80 1.66 -13.64
C SER A 153 -7.52 0.29 -13.56
N ARG A 154 -7.74 -0.22 -12.35
CA ARG A 154 -8.47 -1.48 -12.17
C ARG A 154 -9.96 -1.22 -12.04
N GLU A 155 -10.75 -2.10 -12.63
CA GLU A 155 -12.19 -2.13 -12.36
C GLU A 155 -12.45 -2.51 -10.90
N LEU A 156 -13.57 -1.99 -10.38
CA LEU A 156 -14.06 -2.32 -9.06
C LEU A 156 -14.75 -3.69 -9.09
N MET A 157 -14.53 -4.47 -8.04
CA MET A 157 -15.10 -5.81 -7.93
C MET A 157 -16.49 -5.76 -7.27
N ASP A 158 -17.30 -6.79 -7.51
CA ASP A 158 -18.61 -6.95 -6.85
C ASP A 158 -18.52 -6.89 -5.32
N SER A 159 -17.41 -7.40 -4.75
CA SER A 159 -17.15 -7.35 -3.31
C SER A 159 -16.80 -5.96 -2.76
N GLU A 160 -16.81 -4.92 -3.60
CA GLU A 160 -16.58 -3.52 -3.22
C GLU A 160 -17.85 -2.66 -3.35
N GLN A 161 -18.98 -3.23 -3.79
CA GLN A 161 -20.18 -2.47 -4.16
C GLN A 161 -20.82 -1.71 -3.00
N ASP A 162 -20.69 -2.19 -1.76
CA ASP A 162 -21.11 -1.45 -0.56
C ASP A 162 -20.28 -0.17 -0.34
N ALA A 163 -18.98 -0.23 -0.59
CA ALA A 163 -18.11 0.94 -0.55
C ALA A 163 -18.40 1.91 -1.70
N VAL A 164 -18.67 1.40 -2.90
CA VAL A 164 -19.07 2.21 -4.05
C VAL A 164 -20.39 2.93 -3.78
N ALA A 165 -21.42 2.19 -3.36
CA ALA A 165 -22.74 2.73 -3.08
C ALA A 165 -22.74 3.77 -1.95
N SER A 166 -21.88 3.60 -0.95
CA SER A 166 -21.81 4.52 0.19
C SER A 166 -21.01 5.80 -0.07
N ARG A 167 -20.10 5.80 -1.07
CA ARG A 167 -19.17 6.92 -1.28
C ARG A 167 -19.25 7.53 -2.65
N ALA A 168 -19.04 6.72 -3.67
CA ALA A 168 -18.94 7.17 -5.04
C ALA A 168 -19.78 6.27 -5.96
N PRO A 169 -21.12 6.41 -5.98
CA PRO A 169 -21.99 5.57 -6.82
C PRO A 169 -21.68 5.65 -8.33
N TRP A 170 -20.92 6.66 -8.75
CA TRP A 170 -20.47 6.87 -10.12
C TRP A 170 -19.17 6.14 -10.44
N ALA A 171 -18.43 5.68 -9.43
CA ALA A 171 -17.10 5.11 -9.59
C ALA A 171 -17.14 3.75 -10.29
N ARG A 172 -16.25 3.55 -11.25
CA ARG A 172 -16.07 2.29 -11.99
C ARG A 172 -14.70 1.67 -11.73
N THR A 173 -13.74 2.49 -11.32
CA THR A 173 -12.35 2.10 -11.10
C THR A 173 -11.85 2.48 -9.71
N GLU A 174 -10.72 1.89 -9.29
CA GLU A 174 -10.02 2.32 -8.06
C GLU A 174 -9.61 3.81 -8.13
N PHE A 175 -9.28 4.30 -9.33
CA PHE A 175 -8.99 5.71 -9.55
C PHE A 175 -10.18 6.61 -9.28
N ASP A 176 -11.38 6.22 -9.71
CA ASP A 176 -12.60 6.99 -9.44
C ASP A 176 -12.89 7.09 -7.93
N LEU A 177 -12.69 5.99 -7.18
CA LEU A 177 -12.80 6.02 -5.71
C LEU A 177 -11.76 6.96 -5.07
N LEU A 178 -10.56 7.05 -5.64
CA LEU A 178 -9.51 7.95 -5.15
C LEU A 178 -9.83 9.42 -5.47
N VAL A 179 -10.40 9.68 -6.64
CA VAL A 179 -10.86 11.01 -7.07
C VAL A 179 -11.98 11.51 -6.15
N ASP A 180 -12.96 10.65 -5.84
CA ASP A 180 -14.05 11.00 -4.92
C ASP A 180 -13.52 11.35 -3.51
N ALA A 181 -12.62 10.52 -2.98
CA ALA A 181 -11.92 10.79 -1.72
C ALA A 181 -11.13 12.12 -1.74
N ALA A 182 -10.50 12.46 -2.87
CA ALA A 182 -9.79 13.72 -3.03
C ALA A 182 -10.73 14.93 -3.07
N GLY A 183 -11.88 14.80 -3.75
CA GLY A 183 -12.94 15.81 -3.75
C GLY A 183 -13.41 16.13 -2.34
N GLU A 184 -13.76 15.10 -1.55
CA GLU A 184 -14.25 15.26 -0.18
C GLU A 184 -13.16 15.80 0.76
N ALA A 185 -12.01 15.14 0.82
CA ALA A 185 -11.02 15.41 1.86
C ALA A 185 -10.18 16.66 1.57
N LEU A 186 -9.86 16.93 0.29
CA LEU A 186 -8.98 18.03 -0.12
C LEU A 186 -9.75 19.22 -0.72
N GLY A 187 -11.06 19.09 -0.93
CA GLY A 187 -11.90 20.15 -1.46
C GLY A 187 -11.65 20.42 -2.95
N LEU A 188 -11.44 19.37 -3.74
CA LEU A 188 -11.29 19.48 -5.20
C LEU A 188 -12.64 19.57 -5.89
N ASP A 189 -12.76 20.44 -6.89
CA ASP A 189 -13.83 20.35 -7.89
C ASP A 189 -13.51 19.23 -8.88
N ILE A 190 -14.18 18.08 -8.71
CA ILE A 190 -13.96 16.87 -9.51
C ILE A 190 -14.95 16.73 -10.66
N GLY A 191 -15.80 17.74 -10.95
CA GLY A 191 -16.87 17.62 -11.95
C GLY A 191 -16.36 17.23 -13.34
N ALA A 192 -15.28 17.88 -13.80
CA ALA A 192 -14.66 17.56 -15.09
C ALA A 192 -14.09 16.13 -15.14
N VAL A 193 -13.54 15.63 -14.02
CA VAL A 193 -13.02 14.27 -13.92
C VAL A 193 -14.16 13.26 -13.99
N GLN A 194 -15.27 13.52 -13.29
CA GLN A 194 -16.46 12.68 -13.31
C GLN A 194 -17.11 12.63 -14.70
N ASP A 195 -17.23 13.77 -15.37
CA ASP A 195 -17.81 13.83 -16.72
C ASP A 195 -16.96 13.07 -17.73
N HIS A 196 -15.64 13.15 -17.62
CA HIS A 196 -14.71 12.33 -18.42
C HIS A 196 -14.89 10.84 -18.13
N ALA A 197 -14.97 10.44 -16.86
CA ALA A 197 -15.17 9.05 -16.48
C ALA A 197 -16.50 8.45 -17.02
N ARG A 198 -17.57 9.25 -17.10
CA ARG A 198 -18.87 8.82 -17.65
C ARG A 198 -18.80 8.53 -19.15
N GLN A 199 -17.99 9.28 -19.90
CA GLN A 199 -17.83 9.15 -21.34
C GLN A 199 -16.87 8.03 -21.74
N ARG A 200 -16.07 7.53 -20.79
CA ARG A 200 -15.05 6.52 -21.04
C ARG A 200 -15.68 5.16 -21.40
N VAL A 201 -15.16 4.57 -22.48
CA VAL A 201 -15.39 3.16 -22.80
C VAL A 201 -14.45 2.31 -21.95
N GLY A 202 -15.00 1.33 -21.22
CA GLY A 202 -14.22 0.48 -20.30
C GLY A 202 -13.09 -0.26 -21.03
N GLN A 203 -11.84 0.09 -20.69
CA GLN A 203 -10.64 -0.65 -21.07
C GLN A 203 -9.89 -1.01 -19.79
N PRO A 204 -10.17 -2.19 -19.23
CA PRO A 204 -9.57 -2.60 -17.96
C PRO A 204 -8.06 -2.46 -17.99
N HIS A 205 -7.48 -1.88 -16.95
CA HIS A 205 -6.04 -1.81 -16.71
C HIS A 205 -5.25 -0.89 -17.64
N GLN A 206 -5.89 -0.22 -18.61
CA GLN A 206 -5.20 0.59 -19.63
C GLN A 206 -5.34 2.10 -19.41
N GLY A 207 -6.22 2.54 -18.52
CA GLY A 207 -6.45 3.95 -18.26
C GLY A 207 -5.17 4.67 -17.81
N ARG A 208 -4.90 5.80 -18.44
CA ARG A 208 -3.77 6.67 -18.16
C ARG A 208 -4.24 8.10 -18.19
N GLU A 209 -4.28 8.72 -17.02
CA GLU A 209 -4.76 10.10 -16.87
C GLU A 209 -3.88 10.89 -15.91
N VAL A 210 -3.81 12.19 -16.15
CA VAL A 210 -3.12 13.16 -15.29
C VAL A 210 -4.01 14.38 -15.14
N TRP A 211 -4.55 14.57 -13.94
CA TRP A 211 -5.36 15.74 -13.60
C TRP A 211 -4.60 16.62 -12.61
N SER A 212 -4.39 17.88 -12.96
CA SER A 212 -3.64 18.83 -12.13
C SER A 212 -4.54 19.93 -11.61
N PHE A 213 -4.43 20.19 -10.32
CA PHE A 213 -5.21 21.18 -9.59
C PHE A 213 -4.24 22.19 -8.96
N PRO A 214 -4.36 23.48 -9.29
CA PRO A 214 -3.47 24.49 -8.72
C PRO A 214 -3.79 24.76 -7.24
N PRO A 215 -2.87 25.38 -6.48
CA PRO A 215 -3.04 25.65 -5.05
C PRO A 215 -4.35 26.33 -4.67
N GLU A 216 -4.80 27.29 -5.48
CA GLU A 216 -6.00 28.09 -5.24
C GLU A 216 -7.31 27.33 -5.46
N SER A 217 -7.28 26.16 -6.09
CA SER A 217 -8.48 25.39 -6.44
C SER A 217 -8.84 24.33 -5.38
N ASN A 218 -8.23 24.37 -4.20
CA ASN A 218 -8.41 23.34 -3.18
C ASN A 218 -8.26 23.90 -1.76
N SER A 219 -8.69 23.13 -0.76
CA SER A 219 -8.72 23.56 0.64
C SER A 219 -7.37 23.49 1.37
N VAL A 220 -6.36 22.85 0.77
CA VAL A 220 -5.03 22.65 1.39
C VAL A 220 -4.05 23.74 0.97
N GLY A 221 -4.26 24.39 -0.17
CA GLY A 221 -3.42 25.50 -0.64
C GLY A 221 -2.09 25.06 -1.25
N VAL A 222 -2.02 23.83 -1.79
CA VAL A 222 -0.84 23.26 -2.47
C VAL A 222 -1.25 22.66 -3.81
N PRO A 223 -0.33 22.51 -4.79
CA PRO A 223 -0.62 21.78 -6.02
C PRO A 223 -1.02 20.33 -5.72
N ILE A 224 -2.05 19.85 -6.40
CA ILE A 224 -2.53 18.47 -6.28
C ILE A 224 -2.56 17.82 -7.67
N THR A 225 -2.05 16.59 -7.79
CA THR A 225 -2.16 15.80 -9.03
C THR A 225 -2.81 14.45 -8.76
N LEU A 226 -3.84 14.13 -9.55
CA LEU A 226 -4.46 12.80 -9.58
C LEU A 226 -3.91 12.03 -10.79
N LEU A 227 -3.46 10.80 -10.54
CA LEU A 227 -2.85 9.91 -11.53
C LEU A 227 -3.62 8.59 -11.62
N GLU A 228 -4.14 8.31 -12.82
CA GLU A 228 -4.61 6.97 -13.16
C GLU A 228 -3.44 6.21 -13.78
N THR A 229 -3.01 5.13 -13.09
CA THR A 229 -1.84 4.35 -13.47
C THR A 229 -2.24 3.18 -14.36
N PRO A 230 -1.76 3.13 -15.61
CA PRO A 230 -1.97 1.98 -16.48
C PRO A 230 -1.09 0.81 -16.04
N SER A 231 -1.55 -0.42 -16.27
CA SER A 231 -0.69 -1.60 -16.18
C SER A 231 0.29 -1.62 -17.34
N PRO A 232 1.58 -1.94 -17.11
CA PRO A 232 2.50 -2.21 -18.21
C PRO A 232 2.22 -3.56 -18.90
N ASP A 233 1.32 -4.39 -18.34
CA ASP A 233 0.93 -5.69 -18.86
C ASP A 233 -0.60 -5.90 -18.68
N PRO A 234 -1.43 -5.08 -19.37
CA PRO A 234 -2.86 -4.96 -19.08
C PRO A 234 -3.67 -6.23 -19.41
N ASP A 235 -3.18 -7.08 -20.31
CA ASP A 235 -3.86 -8.32 -20.68
C ASP A 235 -3.71 -9.43 -19.63
N ASN A 236 -2.72 -9.30 -18.72
CA ASN A 236 -2.38 -10.33 -17.74
C ASN A 236 -2.48 -9.87 -16.29
N ARG A 237 -2.39 -8.57 -16.02
CA ARG A 237 -2.48 -8.02 -14.66
C ARG A 237 -2.88 -6.55 -14.65
N ARG A 238 -3.41 -6.10 -13.52
CA ARG A 238 -3.48 -4.67 -13.18
C ARG A 238 -2.11 -4.10 -12.80
N ALA A 239 -2.01 -2.77 -12.79
CA ALA A 239 -0.91 -2.06 -12.14
C ALA A 239 -0.82 -2.43 -10.64
N ASN A 240 0.40 -2.63 -10.17
CA ASN A 240 0.75 -2.84 -8.76
C ASN A 240 1.40 -1.59 -8.17
N SER A 241 1.78 -1.66 -6.89
CA SER A 241 2.42 -0.53 -6.19
C SER A 241 3.69 -0.03 -6.87
N ALA A 242 4.53 -0.93 -7.41
CA ALA A 242 5.74 -0.56 -8.11
C ALA A 242 5.45 0.19 -9.43
N ASP A 243 4.45 -0.24 -10.18
CA ASP A 243 4.03 0.46 -11.40
C ASP A 243 3.49 1.86 -11.06
N THR A 244 2.68 1.98 -10.00
CA THR A 244 2.14 3.25 -9.50
C THR A 244 3.24 4.20 -9.03
N TYR A 245 4.22 3.71 -8.27
CA TYR A 245 5.38 4.50 -7.84
C TYR A 245 6.21 4.98 -9.02
N THR A 246 6.49 4.08 -9.97
CA THR A 246 7.25 4.41 -11.18
C THR A 246 6.53 5.47 -12.00
N PHE A 247 5.23 5.29 -12.23
CA PHE A 247 4.41 6.23 -13.00
C PHE A 247 4.34 7.61 -12.34
N ALA A 248 4.16 7.67 -11.02
CA ALA A 248 4.16 8.93 -10.27
C ALA A 248 5.51 9.64 -10.35
N ALA A 249 6.61 8.93 -10.02
CA ALA A 249 7.94 9.50 -10.01
C ALA A 249 8.37 10.04 -11.39
N GLN A 250 8.05 9.32 -12.47
CA GLN A 250 8.34 9.75 -13.83
C GLN A 250 7.48 10.93 -14.28
N THR A 251 6.17 10.86 -14.02
CA THR A 251 5.22 11.89 -14.49
C THR A 251 5.50 13.25 -13.81
N LEU A 252 5.82 13.23 -12.52
CA LEU A 252 6.05 14.43 -11.72
C LEU A 252 7.54 14.80 -11.60
N ARG A 253 8.42 13.99 -12.20
CA ARG A 253 9.89 14.16 -12.16
C ARG A 253 10.43 14.27 -10.72
N MET A 254 9.97 13.38 -9.84
CA MET A 254 10.26 13.40 -8.40
C MET A 254 11.72 13.04 -8.04
N HIS A 255 12.65 12.95 -8.99
CA HIS A 255 14.02 12.50 -8.74
C HIS A 255 14.74 13.41 -7.73
N ARG A 256 15.44 12.80 -6.76
CA ARG A 256 16.18 13.53 -5.68
C ARG A 256 15.31 14.41 -4.80
N SER A 257 14.01 14.14 -4.76
CA SER A 257 13.06 14.84 -3.88
C SER A 257 12.96 14.18 -2.50
N ARG A 258 12.30 14.87 -1.58
CA ARG A 258 11.84 14.34 -0.30
C ARG A 258 10.36 13.98 -0.38
N CYS A 259 10.04 12.71 -0.19
CA CYS A 259 8.69 12.18 -0.35
C CYS A 259 8.16 11.58 0.96
N LEU A 260 6.98 12.01 1.38
CA LEU A 260 6.19 11.33 2.40
C LEU A 260 5.18 10.39 1.75
N LEU A 261 5.38 9.07 1.88
CA LEU A 261 4.39 8.07 1.48
C LEU A 261 3.32 7.92 2.56
N VAL A 262 2.05 8.09 2.19
CA VAL A 262 0.90 7.91 3.07
C VAL A 262 0.12 6.66 2.68
N ALA A 263 -0.06 5.76 3.65
CA ALA A 263 -0.85 4.54 3.49
C ALA A 263 -1.73 4.25 4.72
N GLY A 264 -2.10 2.98 4.91
CA GLY A 264 -2.86 2.48 6.06
C GLY A 264 -2.28 1.16 6.53
N GLN A 265 -2.44 0.84 7.81
CA GLN A 265 -2.03 -0.46 8.34
C GLN A 265 -3.04 -1.57 7.95
N PRO A 266 -2.66 -2.86 7.85
CA PRO A 266 -1.33 -3.45 8.02
C PRO A 266 -0.47 -3.42 6.76
N VAL A 267 -0.89 -2.74 5.68
CA VAL A 267 -0.19 -2.81 4.38
C VAL A 267 1.08 -1.96 4.30
N LEU A 268 1.30 -1.06 5.27
CA LEU A 268 2.41 -0.10 5.22
C LEU A 268 3.78 -0.77 5.05
N PRO A 269 4.19 -1.82 5.81
CA PRO A 269 5.54 -2.36 5.64
C PRO A 269 5.82 -2.95 4.25
N TYR A 270 4.82 -3.62 3.65
CA TYR A 270 4.90 -4.09 2.26
C TYR A 270 5.10 -2.92 1.29
N LEU A 271 4.29 -1.87 1.42
CA LEU A 271 4.35 -0.69 0.56
C LEU A 271 5.65 0.09 0.74
N HIS A 272 6.13 0.20 1.99
CA HIS A 272 7.38 0.84 2.32
C HIS A 272 8.55 0.12 1.65
N PHE A 273 8.67 -1.20 1.76
CA PHE A 273 9.74 -1.94 1.09
C PHE A 273 9.67 -1.85 -0.43
N GLU A 274 8.47 -1.87 -1.03
CA GLU A 274 8.34 -1.60 -2.47
C GLU A 274 8.75 -0.17 -2.84
N ALA A 275 8.48 0.81 -1.97
CA ALA A 275 8.91 2.18 -2.16
C ALA A 275 10.43 2.33 -1.99
N LEU A 276 11.09 1.56 -1.12
CA LEU A 276 12.56 1.48 -1.08
C LEU A 276 13.10 1.01 -2.42
N ARG A 277 12.53 -0.08 -2.93
CA ARG A 277 12.94 -0.70 -4.19
C ARG A 277 12.84 0.24 -5.39
N ILE A 278 11.75 1.01 -5.45
CA ILE A 278 11.45 1.89 -6.58
C ILE A 278 11.86 3.33 -6.31
N LEU A 279 11.28 4.00 -5.32
CA LEU A 279 11.48 5.44 -5.10
C LEU A 279 12.90 5.73 -4.61
N VAL A 280 13.41 4.98 -3.62
CA VAL A 280 14.75 5.24 -3.06
C VAL A 280 15.83 4.77 -4.03
N LEU A 281 15.84 3.47 -4.38
CA LEU A 281 16.94 2.89 -5.16
C LEU A 281 16.91 3.29 -6.64
N ALA A 282 15.74 3.38 -7.28
CA ALA A 282 15.67 3.69 -8.72
C ALA A 282 15.52 5.18 -9.03
N PHE A 283 14.98 5.99 -8.10
CA PHE A 283 14.75 7.43 -8.29
C PHE A 283 15.47 8.33 -7.28
N GLU A 284 16.38 7.81 -6.45
CA GLU A 284 17.13 8.59 -5.45
C GLU A 284 16.23 9.49 -4.57
N ILE A 285 14.99 9.07 -4.30
CA ILE A 285 14.04 9.81 -3.47
C ILE A 285 14.32 9.53 -2.01
N ARG A 286 14.43 10.58 -1.19
CA ARG A 286 14.44 10.45 0.27
C ARG A 286 13.02 10.14 0.73
N LEU A 287 12.83 8.96 1.30
CA LEU A 287 11.51 8.45 1.61
C LEU A 287 11.27 8.46 3.11
N GLU A 288 10.15 9.02 3.52
CA GLU A 288 9.50 8.74 4.80
C GLU A 288 8.14 8.05 4.54
N SER A 289 7.66 7.21 5.45
CA SER A 289 6.36 6.53 5.28
C SER A 289 5.54 6.52 6.56
N VAL A 290 4.25 6.82 6.42
CA VAL A 290 3.29 6.91 7.52
C VAL A 290 1.98 6.21 7.18
N ALA A 291 1.27 5.77 8.20
CA ALA A 291 -0.03 5.14 8.04
C ALA A 291 -0.93 5.39 9.24
N PHE A 292 -2.23 5.50 8.97
CA PHE A 292 -3.25 5.38 10.01
C PHE A 292 -3.36 3.94 10.53
N GLY A 293 -3.84 3.80 11.78
CA GLY A 293 -3.94 2.51 12.46
C GLY A 293 -5.13 1.65 12.01
N VAL A 294 -5.05 0.34 12.29
CA VAL A 294 -6.05 -0.65 11.85
C VAL A 294 -7.46 -0.38 12.39
N GLU A 295 -7.57 0.30 13.54
CA GLU A 295 -8.83 0.68 14.17
C GLU A 295 -9.68 1.62 13.30
N ARG A 296 -9.06 2.38 12.38
CA ARG A 296 -9.80 3.34 11.54
C ARG A 296 -10.62 2.66 10.42
N TYR A 297 -10.37 1.38 10.12
CA TYR A 297 -11.03 0.66 9.03
C TYR A 297 -12.50 0.32 9.30
N ASN A 298 -12.93 0.21 10.56
CA ASN A 298 -14.26 -0.31 10.93
C ASN A 298 -15.41 0.65 10.52
N ARG A 299 -15.74 0.68 9.23
CA ARG A 299 -16.62 1.69 8.62
C ARG A 299 -17.84 1.09 7.94
N LEU A 300 -17.67 0.07 7.10
CA LEU A 300 -18.77 -0.50 6.32
C LEU A 300 -19.16 -1.93 6.74
N GLY A 301 -18.40 -2.58 7.61
CA GLY A 301 -18.75 -3.87 8.19
C GLY A 301 -17.56 -4.77 8.48
N GLU A 302 -17.82 -6.05 8.76
CA GLU A 302 -16.80 -7.05 9.13
C GLU A 302 -15.69 -7.24 8.07
N SER A 303 -16.02 -7.03 6.79
CA SER A 303 -15.05 -7.10 5.69
C SER A 303 -13.93 -6.06 5.81
N ASP A 304 -14.17 -4.94 6.49
CA ASP A 304 -13.16 -3.90 6.69
C ASP A 304 -12.25 -4.19 7.91
N GLU A 305 -12.67 -5.04 8.84
CA GLU A 305 -11.89 -5.36 10.03
C GLU A 305 -10.56 -6.02 9.65
N GLN A 306 -9.47 -5.57 10.27
CA GLN A 306 -8.11 -6.09 10.05
C GLN A 306 -7.79 -7.22 11.04
N HIS A 307 -8.52 -8.34 10.93
CA HIS A 307 -8.31 -9.49 11.80
C HIS A 307 -6.99 -10.24 11.51
N PRO A 308 -6.54 -11.15 12.41
CA PRO A 308 -5.20 -11.77 12.36
C PRO A 308 -4.79 -12.40 11.03
N ALA A 309 -5.69 -13.09 10.31
CA ALA A 309 -5.36 -13.65 8.99
C ALA A 309 -4.96 -12.57 7.96
N LYS A 310 -5.65 -11.42 7.94
CA LYS A 310 -5.32 -10.30 7.04
C LYS A 310 -3.97 -9.70 7.42
N ILE A 311 -3.70 -9.56 8.72
CA ILE A 311 -2.41 -9.07 9.22
C ILE A 311 -1.28 -10.01 8.80
N LEU A 312 -1.41 -11.32 9.02
CA LEU A 312 -0.40 -12.31 8.63
C LEU A 312 -0.18 -12.37 7.11
N GLN A 313 -1.24 -12.20 6.32
CA GLN A 313 -1.10 -12.05 4.87
C GLN A 313 -0.19 -10.87 4.51
N GLU A 314 -0.28 -9.75 5.24
CA GLU A 314 0.58 -8.59 4.99
C GLU A 314 1.97 -8.71 5.60
N VAL A 315 2.16 -9.49 6.67
CA VAL A 315 3.52 -9.93 7.10
C VAL A 315 4.20 -10.67 5.95
N ARG A 316 3.49 -11.60 5.32
CA ARG A 316 3.98 -12.29 4.12
C ARG A 316 4.30 -11.31 2.98
N SER A 317 3.41 -10.37 2.69
CA SER A 317 3.65 -9.35 1.65
C SER A 317 4.93 -8.56 1.95
N ALA A 318 5.16 -8.18 3.21
CA ALA A 318 6.35 -7.45 3.64
C ALA A 318 7.64 -8.28 3.52
N ILE A 319 7.62 -9.57 3.90
CA ILE A 319 8.76 -10.48 3.69
C ILE A 319 9.17 -10.51 2.21
N ARG A 320 8.19 -10.66 1.31
CA ARG A 320 8.44 -10.77 -0.13
C ARG A 320 8.99 -9.49 -0.73
N SER A 321 8.47 -8.33 -0.31
CA SER A 321 9.00 -7.04 -0.76
C SER A 321 10.40 -6.77 -0.21
N ALA A 322 10.66 -7.07 1.07
CA ALA A 322 12.00 -6.98 1.64
C ALA A 322 13.00 -7.85 0.87
N ARG A 323 12.61 -9.08 0.52
CA ARG A 323 13.42 -9.97 -0.33
C ARG A 323 13.71 -9.35 -1.69
N ALA A 324 12.69 -8.82 -2.36
CA ALA A 324 12.84 -8.17 -3.67
C ALA A 324 13.81 -6.98 -3.63
N VAL A 325 13.82 -6.20 -2.54
CA VAL A 325 14.80 -5.11 -2.34
C VAL A 325 16.22 -5.68 -2.23
N VAL A 326 16.42 -6.73 -1.42
CA VAL A 326 17.75 -7.33 -1.21
C VAL A 326 18.28 -8.01 -2.48
N ASP A 327 17.41 -8.64 -3.26
CA ASP A 327 17.76 -9.21 -4.56
C ASP A 327 18.21 -8.10 -5.52
N GLN A 328 17.51 -6.97 -5.57
CA GLN A 328 17.90 -5.81 -6.39
C GLN A 328 19.25 -5.20 -5.94
N LEU A 329 19.46 -5.03 -4.64
CA LEU A 329 20.75 -4.56 -4.10
C LEU A 329 21.93 -5.48 -4.42
N THR A 330 21.65 -6.76 -4.70
CA THR A 330 22.68 -7.73 -5.11
C THR A 330 23.01 -7.61 -6.61
N LEU A 331 22.06 -7.16 -7.43
CA LEU A 331 22.25 -6.96 -8.88
C LEU A 331 22.96 -5.64 -9.23
N ILE A 332 22.93 -4.65 -8.32
CA ILE A 332 23.59 -3.34 -8.51
C ILE A 332 25.11 -3.41 -8.24
N ARG A 333 25.58 -4.45 -7.56
CA ARG A 333 27.00 -4.70 -7.25
C ARG A 333 27.68 -5.54 -8.32
#